data_AF-A0A4Q2L6U6-F1
#
_entry.id   AF-A0A4Q2L6U6-F1
#
_cell.length_a   1.000
_cell.length_b   1.000
_cell.length_c   1.000
_cell.angle_alpha   90.00
_cell.angle_beta   90.00
_cell.angle_gamma   90.00
#
_symmetry.space_group_name_H-M   'P 1'
#
loop_
_entity.id
_entity.type
_entity.pdbx_description
1 polymer ?
#
loop_
_entity_poly.entity_id
_entity_poly.type
_entity_poly.pdbx_seq_one_letter_code
_entity_poly.pdbx_strand_id
1 'polypeptide(L)'
;MLSAQDVILIGILLLALVTVESGGYFLTRVVRGHVPVNSLQQGFFRAGHAHAAVLLVLSIAILAVIGHAELDGFWLWLASTGVPIAAILMPAGFFLSVTGRDPQRPNRLIVLLWIGVAALTAALITAGIGLIAGGIAAL
;
A
#
# COMPACT_ATOMS: atom_id res chain seq x y z
N MET A 1 -7.79 12.82 18.51
CA MET A 1 -9.00 11.97 18.31
C MET A 1 -9.11 11.64 16.83
N LEU A 2 -9.49 10.42 16.46
CA LEU A 2 -9.70 10.04 15.05
C LEU A 2 -10.81 10.90 14.43
N SER A 3 -10.56 11.46 13.25
CA SER A 3 -11.63 12.15 12.52
C SER A 3 -12.62 11.14 11.93
N ALA A 4 -13.85 11.58 11.65
CA ALA A 4 -14.83 10.72 10.96
C ALA A 4 -14.29 10.21 9.60
N GLN A 5 -13.48 11.02 8.92
CA GLN A 5 -12.82 10.64 7.67
C GLN A 5 -11.81 9.50 7.88
N ASP A 6 -11.01 9.55 8.94
CA ASP A 6 -10.04 8.49 9.26
C ASP A 6 -10.75 7.17 9.58
N VAL A 7 -11.85 7.23 10.33
CA VAL A 7 -12.65 6.02 10.66
C VAL A 7 -13.27 5.40 9.41
N ILE A 8 -13.83 6.23 8.52
CA ILE A 8 -14.37 5.75 7.23
C ILE A 8 -13.25 5.13 6.39
N LEU A 9 -12.09 5.78 6.31
CA LEU A 9 -10.96 5.28 5.55
C LEU A 9 -10.46 3.94 6.12
N ILE A 10 -10.32 3.81 7.44
CA ILE A 10 -9.99 2.53 8.09
C ILE A 10 -11.01 1.44 7.71
N GLY A 11 -12.32 1.76 7.73
CA GLY A 11 -13.36 0.83 7.29
C GLY A 11 -13.18 0.38 5.84
N ILE A 12 -12.86 1.30 4.93
CA ILE A 12 -12.57 0.99 3.52
C ILE A 12 -11.32 0.10 3.40
N LEU A 13 -10.26 0.39 4.15
CA LEU A 13 -9.01 -0.39 4.12
C LEU A 13 -9.21 -1.81 4.63
N LEU A 14 -10.05 -2.01 5.66
CA LEU A 14 -10.43 -3.33 6.14
C LEU A 14 -11.19 -4.13 5.08
N LEU A 15 -12.14 -3.49 4.39
CA LEU A 15 -12.84 -4.14 3.27
C LEU A 15 -11.91 -4.42 2.09
N ALA A 16 -10.94 -3.55 1.82
CA ALA A 16 -9.91 -3.80 0.81
C ALA A 16 -9.06 -5.03 1.15
N LEU A 17 -8.82 -5.31 2.44
CA LEU A 17 -8.11 -6.50 2.89
C LEU A 17 -8.78 -7.81 2.42
N VAL A 18 -10.12 -7.84 2.31
CA VAL A 18 -10.85 -8.99 1.75
C VAL A 18 -10.47 -9.25 0.29
N THR A 19 -10.18 -8.19 -0.48
CA THR A 19 -9.69 -8.35 -1.87
C THR A 19 -8.27 -8.92 -1.90
N VAL A 20 -7.45 -8.60 -0.89
CA VAL A 20 -6.11 -9.15 -0.74
C VAL A 20 -6.16 -10.65 -0.44
N GLU A 21 -7.12 -11.13 0.38
CA GLU A 21 -7.34 -12.57 0.62
C GLU A 21 -7.58 -13.34 -0.68
N SER A 22 -8.38 -12.77 -1.59
CA SER A 22 -8.61 -13.34 -2.91
C SER A 22 -7.32 -13.43 -3.74
N GLY A 23 -6.43 -12.43 -3.62
CA GLY A 23 -5.08 -12.47 -4.19
C GLY A 23 -4.20 -13.56 -3.57
N GLY A 24 -4.32 -13.80 -2.27
CA GLY A 24 -3.63 -14.90 -1.57
C GLY A 24 -4.09 -16.27 -2.08
N TYR A 25 -5.40 -16.45 -2.25
CA TYR A 25 -5.96 -17.63 -2.90
C TYR A 25 -5.43 -17.81 -4.33
N PHE A 26 -5.38 -16.75 -5.13
CA PHE A 26 -4.76 -16.78 -6.45
C PHE A 26 -3.30 -17.25 -6.41
N LEU A 27 -2.49 -16.76 -5.47
CA LEU A 27 -1.11 -17.20 -5.32
C LEU A 27 -0.99 -18.69 -4.96
N THR A 28 -1.94 -19.23 -4.19
CA THR A 28 -1.95 -20.69 -3.93
C THR A 28 -2.13 -21.49 -5.21
N ARG A 29 -2.97 -21.00 -6.14
CA ARG A 29 -3.17 -21.62 -7.44
C ARG A 29 -1.92 -21.53 -8.33
N VAL A 30 -1.24 -20.37 -8.31
CA VAL A 30 0.02 -20.17 -9.02
C VAL A 30 1.10 -21.15 -8.52
N VAL A 31 1.31 -21.23 -7.20
CA VAL A 31 2.35 -22.10 -6.62
C VAL A 31 2.04 -23.59 -6.83
N ARG A 32 0.75 -23.97 -6.90
CA ARG A 32 0.31 -25.33 -7.22
C ARG A 32 0.35 -25.66 -8.72
N GLY A 33 0.75 -24.72 -9.59
CA GLY A 33 0.80 -24.92 -11.04
C GLY A 33 -0.56 -24.92 -11.74
N HIS A 34 -1.64 -24.52 -11.05
CA HIS A 34 -2.98 -24.43 -11.64
C HIS A 34 -3.19 -23.18 -12.50
N VAL A 35 -2.24 -22.23 -12.45
CA VAL A 35 -2.18 -21.05 -13.32
C VAL A 35 -0.76 -21.00 -13.88
N PRO A 36 -0.57 -21.21 -15.19
CA PRO A 36 0.75 -21.17 -15.80
C PRO A 36 1.28 -19.73 -15.79
N VAL A 37 2.43 -19.54 -15.16
CA VAL A 37 3.14 -18.27 -15.09
C VAL A 37 4.64 -18.53 -15.22
N ASN A 38 5.39 -17.57 -15.76
CA ASN A 38 6.85 -17.64 -15.75
C ASN A 38 7.44 -17.16 -14.41
N SER A 39 8.76 -17.28 -14.24
CA SER A 39 9.45 -16.90 -13.00
C SER A 39 9.31 -15.41 -12.66
N LEU A 40 9.32 -14.54 -13.68
CA LEU A 40 9.12 -13.10 -13.51
C LEU A 40 7.72 -12.81 -12.94
N GLN A 41 6.68 -13.37 -13.55
CA GLN A 41 5.30 -13.22 -13.11
C GLN A 41 5.09 -13.76 -11.70
N GLN A 42 5.62 -14.94 -11.39
CA GLN A 42 5.52 -15.51 -10.05
C GLN A 42 6.16 -14.60 -8.99
N GLY A 43 7.35 -14.04 -9.27
CA GLY A 43 8.01 -13.09 -8.38
C GLY A 43 7.21 -11.81 -8.18
N PHE A 44 6.70 -11.24 -9.27
CA PHE A 44 5.93 -9.98 -9.24
C PHE A 44 4.58 -10.15 -8.55
N PHE A 45 3.84 -11.24 -8.78
CA PHE A 45 2.58 -11.50 -8.09
C PHE A 45 2.78 -11.69 -6.58
N ARG A 46 3.85 -12.37 -6.17
CA ARG A 46 4.20 -12.51 -4.75
C ARG A 46 4.55 -11.15 -4.12
N ALA A 47 5.38 -10.36 -4.79
CA ALA A 47 5.75 -9.04 -4.32
C ALA A 47 4.54 -8.10 -4.22
N GLY A 48 3.68 -8.09 -5.25
CA GLY A 48 2.46 -7.28 -5.29
C GLY A 48 1.50 -7.63 -4.15
N HIS A 49 1.24 -8.91 -3.91
CA HIS A 49 0.37 -9.35 -2.82
C HIS A 49 0.93 -8.98 -1.44
N ALA A 50 2.24 -9.18 -1.22
CA ALA A 50 2.90 -8.83 0.04
C ALA A 50 2.80 -7.32 0.34
N HIS A 51 3.08 -6.48 -0.66
CA HIS A 51 2.96 -5.02 -0.51
C HIS A 51 1.51 -4.59 -0.28
N ALA A 52 0.53 -5.19 -0.96
CA ALA A 52 -0.89 -4.87 -0.73
C ALA A 52 -1.29 -5.08 0.73
N ALA A 53 -0.98 -6.25 1.30
CA ALA A 53 -1.34 -6.58 2.68
C ALA A 53 -0.65 -5.65 3.69
N VAL A 54 0.69 -5.55 3.62
CA VAL A 54 1.47 -4.81 4.63
C VAL A 54 1.17 -3.32 4.59
N LEU A 55 0.96 -2.73 3.40
CA LEU A 55 0.69 -1.30 3.28
C LEU A 55 -0.72 -0.95 3.74
N LEU A 56 -1.71 -1.82 3.56
CA LEU A 56 -3.05 -1.62 4.15
C LEU A 56 -3.00 -1.67 5.68
N VAL A 57 -2.29 -2.65 6.25
CA VAL A 57 -2.11 -2.74 7.72
C VAL A 57 -1.34 -1.52 8.25
N LEU A 58 -0.28 -1.10 7.58
CA LEU A 58 0.49 0.10 7.93
C LEU A 58 -0.37 1.36 7.85
N SER A 59 -1.25 1.46 6.85
CA SER A 59 -2.19 2.59 6.72
C SER A 59 -3.12 2.67 7.93
N ILE A 60 -3.70 1.53 8.34
CA ILE A 60 -4.57 1.47 9.53
C ILE A 60 -3.79 1.86 10.79
N ALA A 61 -2.55 1.36 10.94
CA ALA A 61 -1.70 1.67 12.08
C ALA A 61 -1.35 3.17 12.16
N ILE A 62 -1.00 3.79 11.04
CA ILE A 62 -0.72 5.23 10.98
C ILE A 62 -1.97 6.03 11.31
N LEU A 63 -3.10 5.73 10.66
CA LEU A 63 -4.36 6.42 10.91
C LEU A 63 -4.76 6.32 12.39
N ALA A 64 -4.56 5.18 13.04
CA ALA A 64 -4.87 4.98 14.46
C ALA A 64 -4.12 5.96 15.39
N VAL A 65 -2.94 6.43 15.00
CA VAL A 65 -2.09 7.32 15.83
C VAL A 65 -1.93 8.72 15.25
N ILE A 66 -2.38 8.99 14.03
CA ILE A 66 -2.11 10.25 13.31
C ILE A 66 -2.68 11.48 14.03
N GLY A 67 -3.73 11.31 14.84
CA GLY A 67 -4.30 12.39 15.66
C GLY A 67 -3.38 12.89 16.78
N HIS A 68 -2.20 12.29 16.97
CA HIS A 68 -1.14 12.76 17.86
C HIS A 68 -0.03 13.53 17.12
N ALA A 69 -0.10 13.62 15.80
CA ALA A 69 0.89 14.34 15.00
C ALA A 69 0.60 15.85 14.99
N GLU A 70 1.64 16.66 15.06
CA GLU A 70 1.58 18.11 14.80
C GLU A 70 1.60 18.35 13.29
N LEU A 71 0.49 18.01 12.63
CA LEU A 71 0.31 18.17 11.19
C LEU A 71 -1.07 18.75 10.90
N ASP A 72 -1.13 19.63 9.90
CA ASP A 72 -2.36 20.20 9.38
C ASP A 72 -2.36 20.26 7.85
N GLY A 73 -3.50 20.67 7.29
CA GLY A 73 -3.68 20.93 5.86
C GLY A 73 -3.14 19.82 4.95
N PHE A 74 -2.26 20.21 4.03
CA PHE A 74 -1.67 19.30 3.05
C PHE A 74 -0.83 18.19 3.69
N TRP A 75 -0.07 18.50 4.75
CA TRP A 75 0.84 17.53 5.36
C TRP A 75 0.10 16.44 6.13
N LEU A 76 -0.97 16.81 6.84
CA LEU A 76 -1.87 15.84 7.45
C LEU A 76 -2.53 14.96 6.39
N TRP A 77 -3.04 15.56 5.32
CA TRP A 77 -3.63 14.81 4.20
C TRP A 77 -2.63 13.83 3.58
N LEU A 78 -1.39 14.26 3.33
CA LEU A 78 -0.34 13.43 2.75
C LEU A 78 0.02 12.25 3.67
N ALA A 79 0.17 12.51 4.98
CA ALA A 79 0.46 11.48 5.97
C ALA A 79 -0.67 10.45 6.09
N SER A 80 -1.94 10.90 6.09
CA SER A 80 -3.11 10.02 6.22
C SER A 80 -3.45 9.23 4.95
N THR A 81 -3.18 9.77 3.76
CA THR A 81 -3.65 9.18 2.49
C THR A 81 -2.55 8.59 1.61
N GLY A 82 -1.29 8.99 1.78
CA GLY A 82 -0.22 8.55 0.87
C GLY A 82 0.12 7.06 0.99
N VAL A 83 0.07 6.48 2.19
CA VAL A 83 0.24 5.01 2.36
C VAL A 83 -0.94 4.22 1.76
N PRO A 84 -2.22 4.62 1.97
CA PRO A 84 -3.35 4.05 1.22
C PRO A 84 -3.19 4.11 -0.29
N ILE A 85 -2.73 5.23 -0.83
CA ILE A 85 -2.48 5.39 -2.27
C ILE A 85 -1.38 4.41 -2.73
N ALA A 86 -0.28 4.31 -1.98
CA ALA A 86 0.79 3.36 -2.27
C ALA A 86 0.32 1.90 -2.22
N ALA A 87 -0.58 1.57 -1.29
CA ALA A 87 -1.19 0.23 -1.16
C ALA A 87 -2.02 -0.18 -2.38
N ILE A 88 -2.41 0.76 -3.24
CA ILE A 88 -3.07 0.49 -4.52
C ILE A 88 -2.03 0.49 -5.65
N LEU A 89 -1.23 1.55 -5.75
CA LEU A 89 -0.33 1.78 -6.87
C LEU A 89 0.80 0.75 -6.96
N MET A 90 1.42 0.38 -5.83
CA MET A 90 2.54 -0.58 -5.85
C MET A 90 2.07 -1.98 -6.26
N PRO A 91 1.01 -2.55 -5.67
CA PRO A 91 0.48 -3.83 -6.14
C PRO A 91 0.02 -3.75 -7.60
N ALA A 92 -0.70 -2.70 -8.01
CA ALA A 92 -1.11 -2.54 -9.40
C ALA A 92 0.11 -2.55 -10.35
N GLY A 93 1.18 -1.84 -10.01
CA GLY A 93 2.43 -1.86 -10.78
C GLY A 93 3.06 -3.25 -10.84
N PHE A 94 3.11 -3.98 -9.73
CA PHE A 94 3.61 -5.36 -9.72
C PHE A 94 2.75 -6.31 -10.58
N PHE A 95 1.43 -6.30 -10.46
CA PHE A 95 0.56 -7.20 -11.22
C PHE A 95 0.47 -6.84 -12.70
N LEU A 96 0.19 -5.56 -13.00
CA LEU A 96 -0.12 -5.12 -14.36
C LEU A 96 1.12 -4.99 -15.24
N SER A 97 2.31 -4.77 -14.66
CA SER A 97 3.54 -4.66 -15.46
C SER A 97 3.98 -5.98 -16.07
N VAL A 98 3.53 -7.13 -15.56
CA VAL A 98 3.89 -8.46 -16.05
C VAL A 98 2.70 -9.21 -16.66
N THR A 99 1.67 -8.50 -17.10
CA THR A 99 0.57 -9.11 -17.86
C THR A 99 1.05 -9.49 -19.26
N GLY A 100 0.71 -10.69 -19.71
CA GLY A 100 1.09 -11.22 -21.03
C GLY A 100 1.20 -12.74 -21.01
N ARG A 101 1.43 -13.34 -22.19
CA ARG A 101 1.58 -14.81 -22.32
C ARG A 101 2.90 -15.31 -21.73
N ASP A 102 4.00 -14.61 -21.99
CA ASP A 102 5.33 -14.95 -21.47
C ASP A 102 6.23 -13.69 -21.43
N PRO A 103 5.97 -12.75 -20.50
CA PRO A 103 6.71 -11.50 -20.42
C PRO A 103 8.15 -11.74 -19.95
N GLN A 104 9.12 -11.26 -20.73
CA GLN A 104 10.55 -11.33 -20.39
C GLN A 104 11.02 -10.11 -19.57
N ARG A 105 10.21 -9.05 -19.50
CA ARG A 105 10.46 -7.85 -18.70
C ARG A 105 9.14 -7.13 -18.38
N PRO A 106 9.11 -6.29 -17.32
CA PRO A 106 7.95 -5.45 -17.03
C PRO A 106 7.64 -4.47 -18.18
N ASN A 107 6.36 -4.24 -18.45
CA ASN A 107 5.88 -3.23 -19.37
C ASN A 107 5.83 -1.84 -18.70
N ARG A 108 5.36 -0.82 -19.44
CA ARG A 108 5.35 0.59 -18.97
C ARG A 108 4.53 0.84 -17.70
N LEU A 109 3.57 -0.04 -17.36
CA LEU A 109 2.78 0.07 -16.13
C LEU A 109 3.61 -0.11 -14.86
N ILE A 110 4.89 -0.51 -14.98
CA ILE A 110 5.85 -0.46 -13.88
C ILE A 110 6.00 0.95 -13.29
N VAL A 111 5.64 2.01 -14.03
CA VAL A 111 5.61 3.38 -13.52
C VAL A 111 4.70 3.54 -12.30
N LEU A 112 3.59 2.77 -12.22
CA LEU A 112 2.67 2.80 -11.08
C LEU A 112 3.39 2.38 -9.79
N LEU A 113 4.28 1.40 -9.88
CA LEU A 113 5.09 0.96 -8.74
C LEU A 113 5.93 2.12 -8.21
N TRP A 114 6.61 2.84 -9.09
CA TRP A 114 7.50 3.94 -8.69
C TRP A 114 6.75 5.16 -8.17
N ILE A 115 5.58 5.47 -8.73
CA ILE A 115 4.70 6.50 -8.17
C ILE A 115 4.23 6.08 -6.76
N GLY A 116 3.87 4.80 -6.59
CA GLY A 116 3.54 4.24 -5.28
C GLY A 116 4.68 4.31 -4.27
N VAL A 117 5.92 4.00 -4.69
CA VAL A 117 7.13 4.17 -3.86
C VAL A 117 7.26 5.63 -3.41
N ALA A 118 7.14 6.58 -4.33
CA ALA A 118 7.25 8.00 -4.01
C ALA A 118 6.17 8.45 -3.01
N ALA A 119 4.92 8.03 -3.22
CA ALA A 119 3.82 8.31 -2.30
C ALA A 119 4.06 7.72 -0.91
N LEU A 120 4.52 6.46 -0.84
CA LEU A 120 4.87 5.79 0.41
C LEU A 120 5.96 6.55 1.16
N THR A 121 7.08 6.84 0.50
CA THR A 121 8.21 7.53 1.12
C THR A 121 7.81 8.90 1.65
N ALA A 122 7.07 9.69 0.85
CA ALA A 122 6.61 11.00 1.27
C ALA A 122 5.68 10.92 2.48
N ALA A 123 4.72 9.98 2.49
CA ALA A 123 3.79 9.79 3.59
C ALA A 123 4.49 9.35 4.88
N LEU A 124 5.42 8.39 4.80
CA LEU A 124 6.13 7.88 5.98
C LEU A 124 7.03 8.95 6.61
N ILE A 125 7.75 9.72 5.79
CA ILE A 125 8.56 10.83 6.28
C ILE A 125 7.67 11.87 6.96
N THR A 126 6.57 12.25 6.31
CA THR A 126 5.64 13.27 6.85
C THR A 126 5.01 12.81 8.15
N ALA A 127 4.46 11.59 8.20
CA ALA A 127 3.85 11.02 9.39
C ALA A 127 4.88 10.87 10.53
N GLY A 128 6.07 10.35 10.23
CA GLY A 128 7.13 10.15 11.22
C GLY A 128 7.58 11.47 11.87
N ILE A 129 7.86 12.49 11.05
CA ILE A 129 8.25 13.82 11.55
C ILE A 129 7.11 14.44 12.37
N GLY A 130 5.88 14.38 11.86
CA GLY A 130 4.71 14.94 12.55
C GLY A 130 4.44 14.30 13.91
N LEU A 131 4.56 12.97 14.01
CA LEU A 131 4.39 12.23 15.27
C LEU A 131 5.51 12.57 16.27
N ILE A 132 6.76 12.71 15.82
CA ILE A 132 7.86 13.15 16.67
C ILE A 132 7.60 14.56 17.20
N ALA A 133 7.20 15.48 16.34
CA ALA A 133 6.90 16.87 16.73
C ALA A 133 5.76 16.95 17.76
N GLY A 134 4.67 16.21 17.54
CA GLY A 134 3.56 16.15 18.49
C GLY A 134 3.91 15.48 19.81
N GLY A 135 4.76 14.45 19.78
CA GLY A 135 5.30 13.86 21.00
C GLY A 135 6.13 14.86 21.81
N ILE A 136 6.99 15.65 21.15
CA ILE A 136 7.80 16.69 21.80
C ILE A 136 6.91 17.80 22.39
N ALA A 137 5.87 18.22 21.69
CA ALA A 137 4.94 19.25 22.16
C ALA A 137 4.14 18.83 23.42
N ALA A 138 4.05 17.53 23.68
CA ALA A 138 3.31 16.96 24.82
C ALA A 138 4.17 16.63 26.06
N LEU A 139 5.50 16.84 26.01
CA LEU A 139 6.42 16.70 27.15
C LEU A 139 6.41 17.94 28.05
#